data_AF-A0A067FB55-F1
#
_entry.id   AF-A0A067FB55-F1
#
_cell.length_a   1.000
_cell.length_b   1.000
_cell.length_c   1.000
_cell.angle_alpha   90.00
_cell.angle_beta   90.00
_cell.angle_gamma   90.00
#
_symmetry.space_group_name_H-M   'P 1'
#
loop_
_entity.id
_entity.type
_entity.pdbx_description
1 polymer ?
#
loop_
_entity_poly.entity_id
_entity_poly.type
_entity_poly.pdbx_seq_one_letter_code
_entity_poly.pdbx_strand_id
1 'polypeptide(L)'
;MDLESLNRRNNRQQDFISRLSDELLCNILSRLPTEDVIRTTILSSRWNDLWTSIHNLYFNDRNFRESFVGDENSSKTSFMIFVDQVLARFQSKAIQVFSLSCDSLRTRYELSRVNAWIRFAIEHNV
;
A
#
# COMPACT_ATOMS: atom_id res chain seq x y z
N MET A 1 32.90 -12.05 -26.74
CA MET A 1 32.07 -12.22 -25.53
C MET A 1 30.68 -11.80 -25.97
N ASP A 2 29.84 -12.78 -26.29
CA ASP A 2 28.80 -12.59 -27.31
C ASP A 2 27.43 -12.38 -26.66
N LEU A 3 26.49 -11.78 -27.39
CA LEU A 3 25.16 -11.37 -26.86
C LEU A 3 24.39 -12.52 -26.17
N GLU A 4 24.54 -13.75 -26.65
CA GLU A 4 23.97 -14.94 -25.99
C GLU A 4 24.56 -15.21 -24.60
N SER A 5 25.84 -14.90 -24.39
CA SER A 5 26.52 -15.07 -23.10
C SER A 5 26.15 -13.97 -22.09
N LEU A 6 25.78 -12.77 -22.55
CA LEU A 6 25.15 -11.73 -21.73
C LEU A 6 23.69 -12.10 -21.40
N ASN A 7 22.93 -12.59 -22.36
CA ASN A 7 21.53 -12.99 -22.16
C ASN A 7 21.41 -14.22 -21.23
N ARG A 8 22.31 -15.20 -21.35
CA ARG A 8 22.39 -16.36 -20.44
C ARG A 8 22.85 -16.00 -19.03
N ARG A 9 23.60 -14.90 -18.84
CA ARG A 9 23.97 -14.40 -17.50
C ARG A 9 22.81 -13.64 -16.85
N ASN A 10 22.08 -12.82 -17.60
CA ASN A 10 20.89 -12.12 -17.12
C ASN A 10 19.75 -13.07 -16.71
N ASN A 11 19.53 -14.17 -17.45
CA ASN A 11 18.47 -15.14 -17.13
C ASN A 11 18.77 -16.07 -15.93
N ARG A 12 20.03 -16.15 -15.46
CA ARG A 12 20.38 -16.96 -14.28
C ARG A 12 20.29 -16.20 -12.96
N GLN A 13 20.03 -14.89 -13.00
CA GLN A 13 19.99 -14.01 -11.83
C GLN A 13 18.62 -13.33 -11.62
N GLN A 14 17.60 -13.68 -12.41
CA GLN A 14 16.25 -13.19 -12.14
C GLN A 14 15.68 -13.96 -10.94
N ASP A 15 15.49 -13.24 -9.82
CA ASP A 15 14.93 -13.83 -8.61
C ASP A 15 13.53 -14.41 -8.87
N PHE A 16 13.08 -15.31 -8.00
CA PHE A 16 11.79 -15.99 -8.18
C PHE A 16 10.60 -15.02 -8.20
N ILE A 17 10.69 -13.92 -7.45
CA ILE A 17 9.62 -12.92 -7.33
C ILE A 17 9.47 -12.15 -8.64
N SER A 18 10.58 -11.77 -9.25
CA SER A 18 10.66 -11.08 -10.54
C SER A 18 10.07 -11.90 -11.70
N ARG A 19 9.97 -13.23 -11.56
CA ARG A 19 9.36 -14.15 -12.54
C ARG A 19 7.85 -14.35 -12.38
N LEU A 20 7.25 -13.88 -11.29
CA LEU A 20 5.79 -13.95 -11.10
C LEU A 20 5.06 -13.06 -12.09
N SER A 21 3.80 -13.37 -12.41
CA SER A 21 2.92 -12.49 -13.18
C SER A 21 2.47 -11.28 -12.35
N ASP A 22 2.02 -10.21 -13.02
CA ASP A 22 1.51 -9.02 -12.34
C ASP A 22 0.33 -9.35 -11.43
N GLU A 23 -0.56 -10.24 -11.89
CA GLU A 23 -1.69 -10.72 -11.09
C GLU A 23 -1.25 -11.39 -9.79
N LEU A 24 -0.23 -12.26 -9.84
CA LEU A 24 0.29 -12.92 -8.64
C LEU A 24 0.99 -11.92 -7.71
N LEU A 25 1.72 -10.93 -8.25
CA LEU A 25 2.32 -9.86 -7.46
C LEU A 25 1.24 -8.99 -6.79
N CYS A 26 0.21 -8.57 -7.52
CA CYS A 26 -0.95 -7.87 -6.96
C CYS A 26 -1.62 -8.71 -5.86
N ASN A 27 -1.76 -10.02 -6.05
CA ASN A 27 -2.31 -10.92 -5.03
C ASN A 27 -1.43 -11.01 -3.77
N ILE A 28 -0.11 -11.02 -3.91
CA ILE A 28 0.83 -10.97 -2.78
C ILE A 28 0.70 -9.63 -2.05
N LEU A 29 0.78 -8.52 -2.79
CA LEU A 29 0.67 -7.16 -2.24
C LEU A 29 -0.65 -6.94 -1.51
N SER A 30 -1.76 -7.44 -2.07
CA SER A 30 -3.10 -7.32 -1.47
C SER A 30 -3.27 -8.11 -0.17
N ARG A 31 -2.27 -8.87 0.28
CA ARG A 31 -2.29 -9.58 1.57
C ARG A 31 -1.46 -8.86 2.64
N LEU A 32 -0.75 -7.81 2.28
CA LEU A 32 0.09 -7.05 3.19
C LEU A 32 -0.68 -5.85 3.75
N PRO A 33 -0.30 -5.34 4.95
CA PRO A 33 -0.70 -4.00 5.37
C PRO A 33 -0.35 -2.98 4.29
N THR A 34 -1.22 -1.99 4.06
CA THR A 34 -1.02 -1.02 2.96
C THR A 34 0.30 -0.26 3.10
N GLU A 35 0.74 0.01 4.33
CA GLU A 35 2.04 0.63 4.59
C GLU A 35 3.21 -0.23 4.08
N ASP A 36 3.16 -1.54 4.31
CA ASP A 36 4.19 -2.46 3.84
C ASP A 36 4.18 -2.58 2.32
N VAL A 37 3.00 -2.56 1.70
CA VAL A 37 2.90 -2.46 0.23
C VAL A 37 3.64 -1.22 -0.27
N ILE A 38 3.37 -0.05 0.30
CA ILE A 38 4.04 1.19 -0.11
C ILE A 38 5.56 1.11 0.13
N ARG A 39 6.02 0.53 1.24
CA ARG A 39 7.46 0.33 1.50
C ARG A 39 8.12 -0.53 0.43
N THR A 40 7.44 -1.57 -0.06
CA THR A 40 8.01 -2.46 -1.08
C THR A 40 8.13 -1.81 -2.46
N THR A 41 7.46 -0.68 -2.72
CA THR A 41 7.54 0.03 -4.01
C THR A 41 8.96 0.52 -4.33
N ILE A 42 9.79 0.78 -3.32
CA ILE A 42 11.18 1.21 -3.52
C ILE A 42 12.09 0.08 -4.03
N LEU A 43 11.66 -1.17 -3.89
CA LEU A 43 12.45 -2.34 -4.26
C LEU A 43 12.37 -2.65 -5.76
N SER A 44 11.33 -2.17 -6.45
CA SER A 44 11.11 -2.42 -7.87
C SER A 44 10.12 -1.42 -8.46
N SER A 45 10.45 -0.84 -9.61
CA SER A 45 9.51 -0.01 -10.38
C SER A 45 8.23 -0.76 -10.69
N ARG A 46 8.32 -2.07 -10.97
CA ARG A 46 7.15 -2.93 -11.20
C ARG A 46 6.22 -2.97 -9.99
N TRP A 47 6.76 -3.03 -8.78
CA TRP A 47 5.97 -3.00 -7.56
C TRP A 47 5.38 -1.61 -7.30
N ASN A 48 6.11 -0.55 -7.64
CA ASN A 48 5.61 0.82 -7.62
C ASN A 48 4.44 1.07 -8.61
N ASP A 49 4.40 0.35 -9.72
CA ASP A 49 3.29 0.49 -10.67
C ASP A 49 2.07 -0.36 -10.25
N LEU A 50 2.31 -1.53 -9.64
CA LEU A 50 1.25 -2.48 -9.29
C LEU A 50 0.49 -2.15 -8.00
N TRP A 51 1.08 -1.39 -7.05
CA TRP A 51 0.41 -1.16 -5.77
C TRP A 51 -0.91 -0.41 -5.89
N THR A 52 -1.10 0.43 -6.91
CA THR A 52 -2.37 1.16 -7.16
C THR A 52 -3.48 0.25 -7.68
N SER A 53 -3.13 -0.98 -8.06
CA SER A 53 -4.01 -2.00 -8.64
C SER A 53 -4.33 -3.15 -7.68
N ILE A 54 -3.89 -3.09 -6.42
CA ILE A 54 -4.25 -4.08 -5.40
C ILE A 54 -5.75 -4.06 -5.12
N HIS A 55 -6.28 -5.13 -4.52
CA HIS A 55 -7.72 -5.25 -4.24
C HIS A 55 -8.06 -5.09 -2.75
N ASN A 56 -7.08 -5.10 -1.85
CA ASN A 56 -7.33 -4.92 -0.42
C ASN A 56 -6.52 -3.75 0.13
N LEU A 57 -7.18 -2.92 0.94
CA LEU A 57 -6.58 -1.82 1.67
C LEU A 57 -6.74 -2.08 3.17
N TYR A 58 -5.60 -2.21 3.86
CA TYR A 58 -5.54 -2.41 5.31
C TYR A 58 -4.80 -1.25 5.95
N PHE A 59 -5.55 -0.38 6.63
CA PHE A 59 -5.04 0.73 7.41
C PHE A 59 -5.21 0.45 8.90
N ASN A 60 -4.11 0.49 9.64
CA ASN A 60 -4.10 0.31 11.08
C ASN A 60 -3.17 1.34 11.73
N ASP A 61 -3.74 2.24 12.52
CA ASP A 61 -3.01 3.32 13.16
C ASP A 61 -1.99 2.82 14.21
N ARG A 62 -2.30 1.76 14.96
CA ARG A 62 -1.36 1.15 15.93
C ARG A 62 -0.13 0.61 15.24
N ASN A 63 -0.31 -0.21 14.19
CA ASN A 63 0.80 -0.80 13.44
C ASN A 63 1.67 0.30 12.80
N PHE A 64 1.05 1.36 12.30
CA PHE A 64 1.76 2.51 11.73
C PHE A 64 2.62 3.22 12.78
N ARG A 65 2.08 3.38 13.99
CA ARG A 65 2.79 4.01 15.12
C ARG A 65 4.00 3.22 15.58
N GLU A 66 3.92 1.88 15.60
CA GLU A 66 5.05 1.02 15.97
C GLU A 66 6.28 1.23 15.08
N SER A 67 6.06 1.70 13.86
CA SER A 67 7.13 1.96 12.88
C SER A 67 7.67 3.40 12.92
N PHE A 68 7.05 4.31 13.70
CA PHE A 68 7.39 5.73 13.73
C PHE A 68 8.15 6.11 15.00
N VAL A 69 9.26 6.83 14.85
CA VAL A 69 9.97 7.48 15.97
C VAL A 69 9.37 8.88 16.17
N GLY A 70 8.56 9.07 17.21
CA GLY A 70 7.91 10.35 17.50
C GLY A 70 6.89 10.27 18.63
N ASP A 71 6.26 11.40 18.96
CA ASP A 71 5.15 11.44 19.90
C ASP A 71 3.84 10.91 19.28
N GLU A 72 2.86 10.63 20.13
CA GLU A 72 1.57 10.07 19.71
C GLU A 72 0.83 10.95 18.69
N ASN A 73 0.84 12.28 18.86
CA ASN A 73 0.11 13.17 17.96
C ASN A 73 0.79 13.30 16.60
N SER A 74 2.13 13.35 16.55
CA SER A 74 2.87 13.41 15.29
C SER A 74 2.70 12.12 14.49
N SER A 75 2.83 10.96 15.13
CA SER A 75 2.62 9.68 14.45
C SER A 75 1.20 9.52 13.92
N LYS A 76 0.19 9.96 14.70
CA LYS A 76 -1.21 9.96 14.25
C LYS A 76 -1.42 10.88 13.05
N THR A 77 -0.84 12.09 13.07
CA THR A 77 -0.92 13.03 11.94
C THR A 77 -0.30 12.42 10.68
N SER A 78 0.86 11.76 10.81
CA SER A 78 1.54 11.05 9.73
C SER A 78 0.68 9.91 9.17
N PHE A 79 0.03 9.12 10.02
CA PHE A 79 -0.90 8.08 9.59
C PHE A 79 -2.05 8.67 8.74
N MET A 80 -2.67 9.76 9.20
CA MET A 80 -3.77 10.37 8.45
C MET A 80 -3.31 10.91 7.09
N ILE A 81 -2.13 11.55 7.04
CA ILE A 81 -1.54 12.03 5.77
C ILE A 81 -1.24 10.84 4.84
N PHE A 82 -0.72 9.75 5.40
CA PHE A 82 -0.44 8.53 4.65
C PHE A 82 -1.72 7.97 4.00
N VAL A 83 -2.80 7.80 4.77
CA VAL A 83 -4.08 7.33 4.24
C VAL A 83 -4.58 8.25 3.13
N ASP A 84 -4.60 9.57 3.36
CA ASP A 84 -5.03 10.55 2.35
C ASP A 84 -4.25 10.40 1.03
N GLN A 85 -2.92 10.24 1.12
CA GLN A 85 -2.06 10.07 -0.06
C GLN A 85 -2.29 8.76 -0.80
N VAL A 86 -2.54 7.67 -0.07
CA VAL A 86 -2.86 6.37 -0.66
C VAL A 86 -4.19 6.47 -1.42
N LEU A 87 -5.25 6.97 -0.77
CA LEU A 87 -6.58 7.05 -1.38
C LEU A 87 -6.60 7.98 -2.60
N ALA A 88 -5.84 9.09 -2.57
CA ALA A 88 -5.74 10.01 -3.71
C ALA A 88 -5.08 9.41 -4.96
N ARG A 89 -4.28 8.35 -4.80
CA ARG A 89 -3.53 7.71 -5.88
C ARG A 89 -4.08 6.34 -6.27
N PHE A 90 -5.00 5.81 -5.47
CA PHE A 90 -5.55 4.49 -5.69
C PHE A 90 -6.40 4.47 -6.96
N GLN A 91 -6.19 3.48 -7.84
CA GLN A 91 -6.82 3.43 -9.16
C GLN A 91 -7.72 2.21 -9.36
N SER A 92 -7.59 1.19 -8.51
CA SER A 92 -8.39 -0.02 -8.62
C SER A 92 -9.87 0.28 -8.35
N LYS A 93 -10.71 -0.11 -9.32
CA LYS A 93 -12.18 -0.04 -9.21
C LYS A 93 -12.78 -1.25 -8.51
N ALA A 94 -11.98 -2.27 -8.22
CA ALA A 94 -12.41 -3.55 -7.68
C ALA A 94 -11.77 -3.76 -6.30
N ILE A 95 -12.04 -2.84 -5.37
CA ILE A 95 -11.70 -3.05 -3.96
C ILE A 95 -12.59 -4.19 -3.45
N GLN A 96 -11.96 -5.17 -2.81
CA GLN A 96 -12.64 -6.29 -2.14
C GLN A 96 -12.71 -6.07 -0.63
N VAL A 97 -11.67 -5.48 -0.05
CA VAL A 97 -11.59 -5.20 1.38
C VAL A 97 -11.08 -3.78 1.60
N PHE A 98 -11.84 -3.00 2.36
CA PHE A 98 -11.39 -1.75 2.95
C PHE A 98 -11.45 -1.88 4.48
N SER A 99 -10.30 -2.06 5.11
CA SER A 99 -10.18 -2.19 6.55
C SER A 99 -9.51 -0.96 7.14
N LEU A 100 -10.20 -0.30 8.06
CA LEU A 100 -9.71 0.87 8.77
C LEU A 100 -9.81 0.62 10.28
N SER A 101 -8.66 0.59 10.94
CA SER A 101 -8.54 0.66 12.40
C SER A 101 -7.92 2.00 12.76
N CYS A 102 -8.65 2.81 13.52
CA CYS A 102 -8.16 4.07 14.06
C CYS A 102 -8.65 4.25 15.49
N ASP A 103 -7.72 4.50 16.41
CA ASP A 103 -8.01 4.71 17.82
C ASP A 103 -8.02 6.19 18.18
N SER A 104 -8.69 6.48 19.29
CA SER A 104 -8.58 7.77 20.00
C SER A 104 -8.87 8.98 19.12
N LEU A 105 -9.94 8.97 18.30
CA LEU A 105 -10.42 10.15 17.57
C LEU A 105 -10.91 11.21 18.56
N ARG A 106 -10.11 12.26 18.79
CA ARG A 106 -10.30 13.30 19.81
C ARG A 106 -10.76 14.63 19.21
N THR A 107 -10.49 14.89 17.93
CA THR A 107 -10.78 16.19 17.31
C THR A 107 -11.80 16.10 16.17
N ARG A 108 -12.53 17.20 15.92
CA ARG A 108 -13.43 17.30 14.75
C ARG A 108 -12.69 17.12 13.43
N TYR A 109 -11.44 17.56 13.37
CA TYR A 109 -10.60 17.42 12.19
C TYR A 109 -10.35 15.94 11.86
N GLU A 110 -9.99 15.14 12.87
CA GLU A 110 -9.80 13.70 12.73
C GLU A 110 -11.07 12.98 12.27
N LEU A 111 -12.21 13.31 12.88
CA LEU A 111 -13.51 12.77 12.47
C LEU A 111 -13.86 13.13 11.02
N SER A 112 -13.53 14.35 10.59
CA SER A 112 -13.79 14.78 9.21
C SER A 112 -12.97 14.01 8.18
N ARG A 113 -11.71 13.68 8.48
CA ARG A 113 -10.87 12.83 7.62
C ARG A 113 -11.39 11.40 7.56
N VAL A 114 -11.71 10.80 8.71
CA VAL A 114 -12.30 9.45 8.75
C VAL A 114 -13.60 9.39 7.96
N ASN A 115 -14.46 10.40 8.08
CA ASN A 115 -15.67 10.49 7.25
C ASN A 115 -15.38 10.60 5.76
N ALA A 116 -14.29 11.25 5.34
CA ALA A 116 -13.88 11.26 3.94
C ALA A 116 -13.43 9.87 3.47
N TRP A 117 -12.71 9.13 4.30
CA TRP A 117 -12.28 7.76 4.00
C TRP A 117 -13.45 6.78 3.93
N ILE A 118 -14.46 6.94 4.80
CA ILE A 118 -15.70 6.15 4.74
C ILE A 118 -16.46 6.46 3.44
N ARG A 119 -16.55 7.73 3.02
CA ARG A 119 -17.18 8.07 1.73
C ARG A 119 -16.45 7.43 0.55
N PHE A 120 -15.11 7.45 0.59
CA PHE A 120 -14.31 6.76 -0.41
C PHE A 120 -14.68 5.27 -0.50
N ALA A 121 -14.80 4.57 0.63
CA ALA A 121 -15.19 3.15 0.66
C ALA A 121 -16.59 2.95 0.04
N ILE A 122 -17.57 3.77 0.43
CA ILE A 122 -18.93 3.75 -0.11
C ILE A 122 -18.95 3.97 -1.63
N GLU A 123 -18.18 4.92 -2.16
CA GLU A 123 -18.07 5.20 -3.60
C GLU A 123 -17.46 4.03 -4.39
N HIS A 124 -16.72 3.15 -3.70
CA HIS A 124 -16.14 1.94 -4.26
C HIS A 124 -16.94 0.67 -3.91
N ASN A 125 -18.14 0.83 -3.32
CA ASN A 125 -19.04 -0.26 -2.90
C ASN A 125 -18.42 -1.24 -1.89
N VAL A 126 -17.60 -0.73 -0.95
CA VAL A 126 -16.98 -1.49 0.14
C VAL A 126 -17.16 -0.83 1.50
#